data_AF-A0A382EEB3-F1
#
_entry.id   AF-A0A382EEB3-F1
#
_cell.length_a   1.000
_cell.length_b   1.000
_cell.length_c   1.000
_cell.angle_alpha   90.00
_cell.angle_beta   90.00
_cell.angle_gamma   90.00
#
_symmetry.space_group_name_H-M   'P 1'
#
loop_
_entity.id
_entity.type
_entity.pdbx_description
1 polymer ?
#
loop_
_entity_poly.entity_id
_entity_poly.type
_entity_poly.pdbx_seq_one_letter_code
_entity_poly.pdbx_strand_id
1 'polypeptide(L)'
;MALKYQKDSPNILWICTDQQRYDTIGALGNPHVSTPNIDQLVQQGVAFTHTYCQSPICTPSRTSFLTGMYPSTVHVNGNGNAFFPQIPPLVTSILSEAGYHCGLIGKLHLASAYGRIEPRVNDGYSYWRYSHAPRDDWETGH
;
A
#
# COMPACT_ATOMS: atom_id res chain seq x y z
N MET A 1 -2.48 11.60 -26.55
CA MET A 1 -2.84 12.60 -25.53
C MET A 1 -1.56 12.96 -24.79
N ALA A 2 -1.12 14.22 -24.83
CA ALA A 2 0.19 14.59 -24.28
C ALA A 2 0.13 14.67 -22.75
N LEU A 3 0.98 13.89 -22.06
CA LEU A 3 1.17 13.94 -20.61
C LEU A 3 1.71 15.33 -20.25
N LYS A 4 0.91 16.15 -19.56
CA LYS A 4 1.37 17.43 -19.02
C LYS A 4 2.09 17.15 -17.71
N TYR A 5 3.42 17.11 -17.75
CA TYR A 5 4.23 17.28 -16.55
C TYR A 5 3.88 18.64 -15.92
N GLN A 6 3.11 18.65 -14.83
CA GLN A 6 2.85 19.86 -14.05
C GLN A 6 4.03 20.07 -13.10
N LYS A 7 4.85 21.06 -13.43
CA LYS A 7 6.08 21.45 -12.72
C LYS A 7 5.89 21.70 -11.21
N ASP A 8 4.65 21.90 -10.76
CA ASP A 8 4.29 22.23 -9.38
C ASP A 8 3.57 21.08 -8.63
N SER A 9 3.48 19.89 -9.21
CA SER A 9 2.88 18.72 -8.53
C SER A 9 3.84 18.16 -7.47
N PRO A 10 3.38 17.91 -6.22
CA PRO A 10 4.24 17.39 -5.17
C PRO A 10 4.59 15.92 -5.40
N ASN A 11 5.80 15.50 -5.01
CA ASN A 11 6.10 14.06 -4.94
C ASN A 11 5.32 13.42 -3.78
N ILE A 12 4.82 12.20 -4.00
CA ILE A 12 4.08 11.44 -2.99
C ILE A 12 4.91 10.22 -2.59
N LEU A 13 5.26 10.11 -1.30
CA LEU A 13 5.89 8.93 -0.73
C LEU A 13 4.90 8.20 0.19
N TRP A 14 4.42 7.04 -0.24
CA TRP A 14 3.53 6.18 0.55
C TRP A 14 4.33 5.07 1.23
N ILE A 15 4.52 5.19 2.55
CA ILE A 15 5.12 4.14 3.39
C ILE A 15 3.99 3.35 4.06
N CYS A 16 3.97 2.03 3.86
CA CYS A 16 2.95 1.15 4.43
C CYS A 16 3.59 -0.10 5.05
N THR A 17 3.53 -0.22 6.37
CA THR A 17 3.92 -1.41 7.11
C THR A 17 2.77 -2.42 7.16
N ASP A 18 3.09 -3.71 7.22
CA ASP A 18 2.10 -4.77 7.41
C ASP A 18 1.98 -5.15 8.89
N GLN A 19 0.75 -5.35 9.38
CA GLN A 19 0.46 -5.80 10.75
C GLN A 19 1.03 -4.92 11.89
N GLN A 20 1.28 -3.63 11.63
CA GLN A 20 1.69 -2.69 12.68
C GLN A 20 0.51 -2.35 13.60
N ARG A 21 0.69 -2.48 14.91
CA ARG A 21 -0.29 -2.01 15.89
C ARG A 21 -0.21 -0.49 16.02
N TYR A 22 -1.34 0.16 16.30
CA TYR A 22 -1.40 1.62 16.46
C TYR A 22 -0.54 2.13 17.63
N ASP A 23 -0.34 1.30 18.66
CA ASP A 23 0.36 1.65 19.88
C ASP A 23 1.86 1.36 19.84
N THR A 24 2.49 1.24 18.67
CA THR A 24 3.94 0.94 18.54
C THR A 24 4.76 2.12 18.09
N ILE A 25 4.30 3.35 18.33
CA ILE A 25 5.02 4.59 18.00
C ILE A 25 5.27 5.37 19.29
N GLY A 26 6.53 5.70 19.56
CA GLY A 26 6.98 6.39 20.78
C GLY A 26 6.31 7.75 20.95
N ALA A 27 6.36 8.59 19.92
CA ALA A 27 5.73 9.91 19.91
C ALA A 27 4.20 9.88 20.07
N LEU A 28 3.55 8.73 19.90
CA LEU A 28 2.11 8.54 20.10
C LEU A 28 1.77 7.89 21.46
N GLY A 29 2.70 7.92 22.41
CA GLY A 29 2.44 7.60 23.81
C GLY A 29 2.90 6.21 24.26
N ASN A 30 3.70 5.48 23.47
CA ASN A 30 4.31 4.23 23.93
C ASN A 30 5.70 4.49 24.57
N PRO A 31 5.86 4.31 25.89
CA PRO A 31 7.13 4.57 26.59
C PRO A 31 8.17 3.45 26.45
N HIS A 32 7.83 2.33 25.81
CA HIS A 32 8.66 1.13 25.74
C HIS A 32 9.32 0.90 24.36
N VAL A 33 8.96 1.70 23.35
CA VAL A 33 9.51 1.57 21.99
C VAL A 33 10.32 2.80 21.63
N SER A 34 11.40 2.60 20.88
CA SER A 34 12.21 3.69 20.32
C SER A 34 11.97 3.76 18.82
N THR A 35 11.34 4.84 18.36
CA THR A 35 10.98 5.05 16.95
C THR A 35 11.46 6.41 16.42
N PRO A 36 12.75 6.79 16.62
CA PRO A 36 13.21 8.17 16.45
C PRO A 36 12.89 8.78 15.07
N ASN A 37 12.99 8.00 13.99
CA ASN A 37 12.68 8.47 12.64
C ASN A 37 11.16 8.71 12.43
N ILE A 38 10.30 7.87 13.01
CA ILE A 38 8.85 8.04 12.94
C ILE A 38 8.40 9.15 13.89
N ASP A 39 9.03 9.27 15.05
CA ASP A 39 8.77 10.33 16.03
C ASP A 39 9.06 11.71 15.42
N GLN A 40 10.15 11.82 14.66
CA GLN A 40 10.45 13.04 13.89
C GLN A 40 9.38 13.33 12.84
N LEU A 41 8.90 12.32 12.11
CA LEU A 41 7.82 12.50 11.13
C LEU A 41 6.52 12.97 11.79
N VAL A 42 6.19 12.44 12.98
CA VAL A 42 5.02 12.87 13.77
C VAL A 42 5.16 14.35 14.17
N GLN A 43 6.34 14.77 14.62
CA GLN A 43 6.59 16.17 15.04
C GLN A 43 6.54 17.18 13.89
N GLN A 44 6.88 16.75 12.67
CA GLN A 44 6.92 17.59 11.48
C GLN A 44 5.63 17.54 10.65
N GLY A 45 4.66 16.70 11.05
CA GLY A 45 3.47 16.40 10.27
C GLY A 45 2.19 16.36 11.10
N VAL A 46 1.23 15.56 10.64
CA VAL A 46 -0.07 15.37 11.29
C VAL A 46 -0.27 13.89 11.54
N ALA A 47 -0.59 13.53 12.78
CA ALA A 47 -0.93 12.17 13.18
C ALA A 47 -2.45 12.04 13.43
N PHE A 48 -3.09 11.12 12.71
CA PHE A 48 -4.50 10.77 12.92
C PHE A 48 -4.60 9.60 13.91
N THR A 49 -5.02 9.88 15.15
CA THR A 49 -5.02 8.90 16.25
C THR A 49 -6.22 7.95 16.27
N HIS A 50 -7.22 8.18 15.41
CA HIS A 50 -8.44 7.37 15.31
C HIS A 50 -8.65 6.90 13.86
N THR A 51 -7.65 6.19 13.33
CA THR A 51 -7.65 5.66 11.95
C THR A 51 -7.87 4.15 11.98
N TYR A 52 -8.89 3.67 11.26
CA TYR A 52 -9.28 2.25 11.24
C TYR A 52 -9.21 1.69 9.83
N CYS A 53 -8.70 0.46 9.72
CA CYS A 53 -8.81 -0.31 8.49
C CYS A 53 -10.24 -0.83 8.29
N GLN A 54 -10.67 -0.98 7.04
CA GLN A 54 -12.01 -1.47 6.71
C GLN A 54 -12.11 -3.00 6.77
N SER A 55 -10.97 -3.69 6.93
CA SER A 55 -10.90 -5.12 7.24
C SER A 55 -9.56 -5.43 7.92
N PRO A 56 -9.53 -6.25 8.99
CA PRO A 56 -8.29 -6.61 9.69
C PRO A 56 -7.50 -7.74 8.98
N ILE A 57 -7.63 -7.87 7.65
CA ILE A 57 -6.95 -8.89 6.83
C ILE A 57 -6.27 -8.19 5.63
N CYS A 58 -5.09 -8.64 5.21
CA CYS A 58 -4.23 -7.91 4.27
C CYS A 58 -4.93 -7.52 2.95
N THR A 59 -5.41 -8.49 2.16
CA THR A 59 -6.00 -8.24 0.83
C THR A 59 -7.22 -7.31 0.87
N PRO A 60 -8.24 -7.55 1.73
CA PRO A 60 -9.38 -6.64 1.84
C PRO A 60 -8.99 -5.25 2.37
N SER A 61 -8.07 -5.15 3.34
CA SER A 61 -7.56 -3.86 3.83
C SER A 61 -6.89 -3.04 2.72
N ARG A 62 -5.99 -3.68 1.97
CA ARG A 62 -5.22 -3.06 0.89
C ARG A 62 -6.09 -2.67 -0.28
N THR A 63 -7.03 -3.54 -0.64
CA THR A 63 -8.06 -3.21 -1.63
C THR A 63 -8.82 -1.96 -1.23
N SER A 64 -9.24 -1.87 0.04
CA SER A 64 -10.01 -0.74 0.53
C SER A 64 -9.26 0.58 0.42
N PHE A 65 -8.03 0.67 0.95
CA PHE A 65 -7.31 1.95 0.89
C PHE A 65 -6.79 2.29 -0.52
N LEU A 66 -6.59 1.31 -1.41
CA LEU A 66 -6.15 1.58 -2.79
C LEU A 66 -7.30 1.98 -3.70
N THR A 67 -8.55 1.61 -3.38
CA THR A 67 -9.72 1.97 -4.20
C THR A 67 -10.63 3.01 -3.56
N GLY A 68 -10.51 3.24 -2.25
CA GLY A 68 -11.46 4.04 -1.49
C GLY A 68 -12.81 3.36 -1.26
N MET A 69 -12.94 2.06 -1.56
CA MET A 69 -14.20 1.30 -1.47
C MET A 69 -14.19 0.31 -0.30
N TYR A 70 -15.36 0.06 0.29
CA TYR A 70 -15.47 -0.99 1.29
C TYR A 70 -15.22 -2.38 0.67
N PRO A 71 -14.56 -3.31 1.40
CA PRO A 71 -14.35 -4.69 0.96
C PRO A 71 -15.60 -5.39 0.43
N SER A 72 -16.75 -5.13 1.07
CA SER A 72 -18.05 -5.67 0.67
C SER A 72 -18.53 -5.14 -0.68
N THR A 73 -18.27 -3.86 -1.00
CA THR A 73 -18.63 -3.22 -2.27
C THR A 73 -17.90 -3.85 -3.46
N VAL A 74 -16.66 -4.29 -3.24
CA VAL A 74 -15.78 -4.84 -4.28
C VAL A 74 -15.66 -6.36 -4.21
N HIS A 75 -16.41 -6.99 -3.30
CA HIS A 75 -16.44 -8.43 -3.05
C HIS A 75 -15.07 -9.07 -2.75
N VAL A 76 -14.13 -8.29 -2.24
CA VAL A 76 -12.81 -8.76 -1.80
C VAL A 76 -12.86 -8.89 -0.28
N ASN A 77 -13.24 -10.06 0.24
CA ASN A 77 -13.50 -10.26 1.68
C ASN A 77 -12.48 -11.16 2.40
N GLY A 78 -11.45 -11.64 1.68
CA GLY A 78 -10.44 -12.53 2.22
C GLY A 78 -9.13 -12.50 1.43
N ASN A 79 -8.12 -13.17 1.98
CA ASN A 79 -6.86 -13.43 1.28
C ASN A 79 -6.98 -14.64 0.34
N GLY A 80 -6.04 -14.77 -0.59
CA GLY A 80 -5.95 -15.95 -1.46
C GLY A 80 -6.78 -15.85 -2.75
N ASN A 81 -7.30 -14.67 -3.08
CA ASN A 81 -7.99 -14.45 -4.36
C ASN A 81 -7.02 -14.74 -5.51
N ALA A 82 -7.40 -15.62 -6.44
CA ALA A 82 -6.55 -15.97 -7.57
C ALA A 82 -6.26 -14.75 -8.47
N PHE A 83 -7.21 -13.83 -8.56
CA PHE A 83 -7.10 -12.59 -9.30
C PHE A 83 -7.75 -11.46 -8.51
N PHE A 84 -7.28 -10.24 -8.78
CA PHE A 84 -7.96 -9.04 -8.34
C PHE A 84 -9.10 -8.73 -9.32
N PRO A 85 -10.33 -8.49 -8.83
CA PRO A 85 -11.46 -8.16 -9.69
C PRO A 85 -11.23 -6.83 -10.45
N GLN A 86 -11.87 -6.68 -11.61
CA GLN A 86 -11.89 -5.42 -12.36
C GLN A 86 -12.79 -4.42 -11.64
N ILE A 87 -12.26 -3.78 -10.61
CA ILE A 87 -12.95 -2.82 -9.74
C ILE A 87 -12.59 -1.38 -10.14
N PRO A 88 -13.16 -0.34 -9.51
CA PRO A 88 -12.77 1.05 -9.77
C PRO A 88 -11.24 1.23 -9.75
N PRO A 89 -10.70 2.17 -10.53
CA PRO A 89 -9.27 2.32 -10.69
C PRO A 89 -8.59 2.51 -9.33
N LEU A 90 -7.43 1.87 -9.16
CA LEU A 90 -6.61 2.12 -7.98
C LEU A 90 -6.20 3.59 -7.98
N VAL A 91 -6.02 4.17 -6.79
CA VAL A 91 -5.50 5.54 -6.61
C VAL A 91 -4.19 5.76 -7.37
N THR A 92 -3.39 4.72 -7.54
CA THR A 92 -2.14 4.74 -8.30
C THR A 92 -2.36 4.77 -9.81
N SER A 93 -3.41 4.12 -10.32
CA SER A 93 -3.85 4.27 -11.71
C SER A 93 -4.36 5.69 -11.96
N ILE A 94 -5.13 6.27 -11.02
CA ILE A 94 -5.60 7.66 -11.10
C ILE A 94 -4.41 8.65 -11.12
N LEU A 95 -3.41 8.45 -10.25
CA LEU A 95 -2.20 9.26 -10.22
C LEU A 95 -1.39 9.13 -11.52
N SER A 96 -1.25 7.92 -12.04
CA SER A 96 -0.56 7.64 -13.31
C SER A 96 -1.24 8.35 -14.49
N GLU A 97 -2.57 8.26 -14.58
CA GLU A 97 -3.37 8.98 -15.58
C GLU A 97 -3.25 10.50 -15.44
N ALA A 98 -3.08 11.01 -14.22
CA ALA A 98 -2.80 12.43 -13.94
C ALA A 98 -1.35 12.85 -14.27
N GLY A 99 -0.50 11.93 -14.74
CA GLY A 99 0.86 12.22 -15.20
C GLY A 99 1.97 11.94 -14.17
N TYR A 100 1.65 11.30 -13.05
CA TYR A 100 2.67 10.87 -12.09
C TYR A 100 3.41 9.63 -12.57
N HIS A 101 4.71 9.57 -12.30
CA HIS A 101 5.48 8.34 -12.44
C HIS A 101 5.34 7.52 -11.15
N CYS A 102 4.52 6.48 -11.19
CA CYS A 102 4.22 5.65 -10.02
C CYS A 102 5.13 4.41 -9.97
N GLY A 103 5.73 4.15 -8.80
CA GLY A 103 6.50 2.94 -8.55
C GLY A 103 6.09 2.25 -7.26
N LEU A 104 6.14 0.92 -7.24
CA LEU A 104 6.00 0.12 -6.02
C LEU A 104 7.30 -0.62 -5.70
N ILE A 105 7.70 -0.58 -4.43
CA ILE A 105 8.71 -1.46 -3.86
C ILE A 105 8.09 -2.18 -2.67
N GLY A 106 8.08 -3.50 -2.70
CA GLY A 106 7.55 -4.34 -1.63
C GLY A 106 6.24 -5.06 -2.00
N LYS A 107 5.30 -5.07 -1.04
CA LYS A 107 4.10 -5.92 -1.07
C LYS A 107 2.87 -5.16 -1.52
N LEU A 108 2.20 -5.63 -2.58
CA LEU A 108 0.90 -5.12 -3.05
C LEU A 108 -0.28 -5.88 -2.43
N HIS A 109 -0.32 -7.21 -2.60
CA HIS A 109 -1.26 -8.17 -2.00
C HIS A 109 -2.75 -7.89 -2.30
N LEU A 110 -3.05 -7.63 -3.57
CA LEU A 110 -4.40 -7.61 -4.16
C LEU A 110 -4.80 -8.97 -4.78
N ALA A 111 -3.82 -9.80 -5.12
CA ALA A 111 -3.99 -11.19 -5.55
C ALA A 111 -3.06 -12.15 -4.77
N SER A 112 -3.33 -13.44 -4.88
CA SER A 112 -2.58 -14.50 -4.21
C SER A 112 -1.14 -14.57 -4.72
N ALA A 113 -0.19 -14.55 -3.78
CA ALA A 113 1.22 -14.80 -4.05
C ALA A 113 1.59 -16.30 -3.96
N TYR A 114 0.60 -17.21 -3.97
CA TYR A 114 0.88 -18.66 -3.89
C TYR A 114 1.82 -19.13 -5.01
N GLY A 115 1.74 -18.52 -6.19
CA GLY A 115 2.68 -18.73 -7.30
C GLY A 115 4.04 -18.03 -7.14
N ARG A 116 4.45 -17.68 -5.92
CA ARG A 116 5.61 -16.84 -5.54
C ARG A 116 5.42 -15.36 -5.81
N ILE A 117 5.17 -15.00 -7.07
CA ILE A 117 4.95 -13.61 -7.47
C ILE A 117 3.46 -13.40 -7.67
N GLU A 118 2.93 -12.40 -6.98
CA GLU A 118 1.56 -11.94 -7.18
C GLU A 118 1.35 -11.52 -8.65
N PRO A 119 0.28 -12.00 -9.31
CA PRO A 119 -0.06 -11.55 -10.66
C PRO A 119 -0.23 -10.03 -10.71
N ARG A 120 0.46 -9.38 -11.66
CA ARG A 120 0.28 -7.94 -11.89
C ARG A 120 -1.14 -7.65 -12.35
N VAL A 121 -1.69 -6.57 -11.81
CA VAL A 121 -3.00 -6.04 -12.16
C VAL A 121 -2.82 -4.70 -12.88
N ASN A 122 -3.90 -4.08 -13.35
CA ASN A 122 -3.83 -2.70 -13.85
C ASN A 122 -3.69 -1.72 -12.67
N ASP A 123 -2.49 -1.67 -12.09
CA ASP A 123 -2.18 -0.97 -10.85
C ASP A 123 -1.58 0.43 -11.04
N GLY A 124 -1.33 0.83 -12.28
CA GLY A 124 -0.75 2.15 -12.60
C GLY A 124 0.74 2.30 -12.31
N TYR A 125 1.42 1.27 -11.80
CA TYR A 125 2.85 1.33 -11.50
C TYR A 125 3.72 1.00 -12.73
N SER A 126 4.50 1.98 -13.18
CA SER A 126 5.51 1.82 -14.23
C SER A 126 6.83 1.23 -13.72
N TYR A 127 7.11 1.36 -12.42
CA TYR A 127 8.28 0.76 -11.77
C TYR A 127 7.85 -0.22 -10.68
N TRP A 128 8.53 -1.36 -10.59
CA TRP A 128 8.16 -2.40 -9.65
C TRP A 128 9.36 -3.23 -9.18
N ARG A 129 9.45 -3.41 -7.87
CA ARG A 129 10.33 -4.38 -7.19
C ARG A 129 9.48 -5.12 -6.16
N TYR A 130 9.20 -6.38 -6.42
CA TYR A 130 8.30 -7.14 -5.57
C TYR A 130 9.03 -7.61 -4.31
N SER A 131 8.29 -7.80 -3.22
CA SER A 131 8.73 -8.63 -2.11
C SER A 131 7.51 -9.19 -1.39
N HIS A 132 7.38 -10.51 -1.33
CA HIS A 132 6.40 -11.16 -0.47
C HIS A 132 7.08 -11.77 0.75
N ALA A 133 6.43 -11.68 1.92
CA ALA A 133 6.89 -12.22 3.20
C ALA A 133 8.22 -11.62 3.71
N PRO A 134 8.47 -11.63 5.04
CA PRO A 134 9.70 -11.10 5.62
C PRO A 134 10.90 -12.06 5.50
N ARG A 135 10.77 -13.17 4.75
CA ARG A 135 11.81 -14.20 4.63
C ARG A 135 12.38 -14.21 3.22
N ASP A 136 13.69 -14.09 3.16
CA ASP A 136 14.51 -14.08 1.95
C ASP A 136 15.00 -15.50 1.61
N ASP A 137 14.09 -16.48 1.62
CA ASP A 137 14.43 -17.89 1.45
C ASP A 137 14.36 -18.38 -0.02
N TRP A 138 14.36 -17.45 -0.99
CA TRP A 138 14.27 -17.78 -2.41
C TRP A 138 15.52 -17.36 -3.18
N GLU A 139 16.12 -18.27 -3.93
CA GLU A 139 17.34 -18.01 -4.71
C GLU A 139 17.13 -17.00 -5.86
N THR A 140 15.89 -16.85 -6.36
CA THR A 140 15.49 -15.94 -7.43
C THR A 140 13.99 -15.60 -7.32
N GLY A 141 13.54 -14.47 -7.90
CA GLY A 141 12.11 -14.15 -8.06
C GLY A 141 11.54 -13.07 -7.13
N HIS A 142 12.37 -12.13 -6.68
CA HIS A 142 11.96 -10.85 -6.07
C HIS A 142 11.75 -9.78 -7.18
#